data_AF-A0A7V9BJV0-F1
#
_entry.id   AF-A0A7V9BJV0-F1
#
_cell.length_a   1.000
_cell.length_b   1.000
_cell.length_c   1.000
_cell.angle_alpha   90.00
_cell.angle_beta   90.00
_cell.angle_gamma   90.00
#
_symmetry.space_group_name_H-M   'P 1'
#
loop_
_entity.id
_entity.type
_entity.pdbx_description
1 polymer ?
#
loop_
_entity_poly.entity_id
_entity_poly.type
_entity_poly.pdbx_seq_one_letter_code
_entity_poly.pdbx_strand_id
1 'polypeptide(L)'
;EYVKDYREVMEVGDSASVMRPADRADGARFYAAVLAVATWNPAVRQVAAAEGTSLSENARAFALLNVAISDALVSVMETKYHYTFWRPETAIPGFVPLIATPCFPGYPSAHASASYAAEEIARRIFGAGGHSIVLTSPPAVGVTLTYNSFKEIARDIDDARVYGGIHFRFDQEAGAVQGRDIGKYVYKNMLRPVQP
;
A
#
# COMPACT_ATOMS: atom_id res chain seq x y z
N GLU A 1 -4.49 -21.02 -8.62
CA GLU A 1 -4.24 -19.65 -8.13
C GLU A 1 -4.21 -18.64 -9.28
N TYR A 2 -3.20 -18.65 -10.17
CA TYR A 2 -3.08 -17.71 -11.30
C TYR A 2 -4.37 -17.45 -12.12
N VAL A 3 -5.10 -18.50 -12.53
CA VAL A 3 -6.34 -18.35 -13.34
C VAL A 3 -7.43 -17.56 -12.60
N LYS A 4 -7.51 -17.67 -11.27
CA LYS A 4 -8.49 -16.93 -10.47
C LYS A 4 -8.17 -15.44 -10.51
N ASP A 5 -6.93 -15.08 -10.22
CA ASP A 5 -6.49 -13.68 -10.15
C ASP A 5 -6.46 -13.02 -11.53
N TYR A 6 -6.14 -13.79 -12.58
CA TYR A 6 -6.28 -13.36 -13.96
C TYR A 6 -7.73 -12.98 -14.28
N ARG A 7 -8.70 -13.83 -13.89
CA ARG A 7 -10.13 -13.56 -14.11
C ARG A 7 -10.63 -12.37 -13.30
N GLU A 8 -10.19 -12.23 -12.06
CA GLU A 8 -10.49 -11.06 -11.23
C GLU A 8 -10.06 -9.78 -11.95
N VAL A 9 -8.79 -9.68 -12.36
CA VAL A 9 -8.29 -8.47 -13.04
C VAL A 9 -8.99 -8.25 -14.39
N MET A 10 -9.26 -9.30 -15.16
CA MET A 10 -10.02 -9.18 -16.41
C MET A 10 -11.42 -8.60 -16.17
N GLU A 11 -12.10 -9.00 -15.10
CA GLU A 11 -13.46 -8.55 -14.79
C GLU A 11 -13.49 -7.10 -14.29
N VAL A 12 -12.57 -6.71 -13.41
CA VAL A 12 -12.66 -5.44 -12.67
C VAL A 12 -11.53 -4.44 -12.96
N GLY A 13 -10.51 -4.84 -13.72
CA GLY A 13 -9.31 -4.05 -13.98
C GLY A 13 -9.33 -3.28 -15.30
N ASP A 14 -10.20 -3.64 -16.24
CA ASP A 14 -10.28 -2.97 -17.54
C ASP A 14 -10.92 -1.56 -17.44
N SER A 15 -10.43 -0.60 -18.20
CA SER A 15 -10.93 0.77 -18.27
C SER A 15 -12.43 0.84 -18.64
N ALA A 16 -12.92 -0.13 -19.42
CA ALA A 16 -14.31 -0.27 -19.83
C ALA A 16 -15.12 -1.26 -18.97
N SER A 17 -14.55 -1.74 -17.85
CA SER A 17 -15.24 -2.67 -16.96
C SER A 17 -16.55 -2.07 -16.41
N VAL A 18 -17.66 -2.78 -16.63
CA VAL A 18 -18.97 -2.50 -16.05
C VAL A 18 -19.18 -3.16 -14.68
N MET A 19 -18.26 -4.05 -14.29
CA MET A 19 -18.30 -4.80 -13.04
C MET A 19 -17.54 -4.09 -11.92
N ARG A 20 -16.68 -3.10 -12.24
CA ARG A 20 -15.95 -2.31 -11.24
C ARG A 20 -16.92 -1.39 -10.47
N PRO A 21 -16.99 -1.50 -9.13
CA PRO A 21 -17.73 -0.55 -8.32
C PRO A 21 -17.16 0.88 -8.44
N ALA A 22 -18.02 1.89 -8.44
CA ALA A 22 -17.63 3.27 -8.68
C ALA A 22 -16.62 3.81 -7.65
N ASP A 23 -16.83 3.50 -6.37
CA ASP A 23 -15.94 3.86 -5.26
C ASP A 23 -14.53 3.27 -5.42
N ARG A 24 -14.41 2.09 -6.05
CA ARG A 24 -13.11 1.47 -6.33
C ARG A 24 -12.34 2.14 -7.44
N ALA A 25 -13.02 2.81 -8.37
CA ALA A 25 -12.34 3.64 -9.36
C ALA A 25 -11.69 4.86 -8.71
N ASP A 26 -12.32 5.45 -7.69
CA ASP A 26 -11.76 6.59 -6.95
C ASP A 26 -10.56 6.17 -6.11
N GLY A 27 -10.63 5.04 -5.39
CA GLY A 27 -9.48 4.47 -4.70
C GLY A 27 -8.31 4.16 -5.64
N ALA A 28 -8.59 3.56 -6.81
CA ALA A 28 -7.58 3.28 -7.83
C ALA A 28 -6.87 4.56 -8.31
N ARG A 29 -7.61 5.62 -8.61
CA ARG A 29 -7.04 6.91 -9.05
C ARG A 29 -6.31 7.62 -7.92
N PHE A 30 -6.83 7.59 -6.69
CA PHE A 30 -6.17 8.16 -5.53
C PHE A 30 -4.80 7.52 -5.32
N TYR A 31 -4.74 6.19 -5.21
CA TYR A 31 -3.48 5.49 -4.99
C TYR A 31 -2.60 5.36 -6.23
N ALA A 32 -3.09 5.71 -7.43
CA ALA A 32 -2.23 5.93 -8.59
C ALA A 32 -1.36 7.18 -8.42
N ALA A 33 -1.89 8.22 -7.78
CA ALA A 33 -1.22 9.51 -7.62
C ALA A 33 -0.52 9.68 -6.26
N VAL A 34 -0.83 8.84 -5.27
CA VAL A 34 -0.32 8.97 -3.90
C VAL A 34 0.49 7.73 -3.50
N LEU A 35 1.78 7.95 -3.22
CA LEU A 35 2.71 6.90 -2.79
C LEU A 35 2.65 6.65 -1.28
N ALA A 36 3.34 5.60 -0.83
CA ALA A 36 3.32 5.16 0.57
C ALA A 36 3.66 6.29 1.56
N VAL A 37 4.74 7.06 1.35
CA VAL A 37 5.14 8.16 2.25
C VAL A 37 4.02 9.21 2.38
N ALA A 38 3.39 9.59 1.26
CA ALA A 38 2.32 10.58 1.22
C ALA A 38 0.98 10.04 1.76
N THR A 39 0.82 8.72 1.86
CA THR A 39 -0.34 8.07 2.49
C THR A 39 -0.14 7.93 4.00
N TRP A 40 0.98 7.34 4.39
CA TRP A 40 1.21 6.83 5.74
C TRP A 40 1.68 7.91 6.71
N ASN A 41 2.44 8.92 6.27
CA ASN A 41 2.84 10.01 7.16
C ASN A 41 1.63 10.85 7.62
N PRO A 42 0.70 11.28 6.74
CA PRO A 42 -0.50 11.98 7.19
C PRO A 42 -1.42 11.13 8.06
N ALA A 43 -1.56 9.83 7.78
CA ALA A 43 -2.35 8.91 8.59
C ALA A 43 -1.78 8.78 10.02
N VAL A 44 -0.48 8.48 10.13
CA VAL A 44 0.20 8.35 11.43
C VAL A 44 0.20 9.69 12.18
N ARG A 45 0.36 10.82 11.47
CA ARG A 45 0.28 12.15 12.09
C ARG A 45 -1.07 12.41 12.75
N GLN A 46 -2.17 12.02 12.12
CA GLN A 46 -3.52 12.20 12.67
C GLN A 46 -3.69 11.39 13.96
N VAL A 47 -3.27 10.12 13.95
CA VAL A 47 -3.38 9.23 15.10
C VAL A 47 -2.49 9.69 16.25
N ALA A 48 -1.23 10.02 15.98
CA ALA A 48 -0.31 10.55 16.98
C ALA A 48 -0.85 11.83 17.64
N ALA A 49 -1.41 12.75 16.86
CA ALA A 49 -2.00 13.98 17.38
C ALA A 49 -3.23 13.69 18.27
N ALA A 50 -4.06 12.70 17.89
CA ALA A 50 -5.23 12.30 18.67
C ALA A 50 -4.86 11.61 19.99
N GLU A 51 -3.78 10.83 20.02
CA GLU A 51 -3.29 10.16 21.23
C GLU A 51 -2.50 11.10 22.18
N GLY A 52 -2.11 12.29 21.70
CA GLY A 52 -1.36 13.26 22.51
C GLY A 52 0.09 12.82 22.80
N THR A 53 0.70 12.09 21.86
CA THR A 53 2.08 11.59 22.01
C THR A 53 3.12 12.71 22.05
N SER A 54 4.19 12.48 22.80
CA SER A 54 5.30 13.42 22.97
C SER A 54 6.13 13.58 21.69
N LEU A 55 6.96 14.64 21.65
CA LEU A 55 7.88 14.90 20.54
C LEU A 55 8.83 13.71 20.28
N SER A 56 9.39 13.11 21.34
CA SER A 56 10.34 12.00 21.21
C SER A 56 9.65 10.71 20.74
N GLU A 57 8.42 10.44 21.20
CA GLU A 57 7.61 9.32 20.71
C GLU A 57 7.28 9.49 19.23
N ASN A 58 6.88 10.70 18.83
CA ASN A 58 6.61 11.02 17.43
C ASN A 58 7.85 10.90 16.56
N ALA A 59 8.99 11.46 16.99
CA ALA A 59 10.25 11.34 16.27
C ALA A 59 10.63 9.86 16.04
N ARG A 60 10.50 9.02 17.07
CA ARG A 60 10.73 7.58 16.95
C ARG A 60 9.74 6.91 16.00
N ALA A 61 8.45 7.23 16.09
CA ALA A 61 7.41 6.64 15.26
C ALA A 61 7.63 6.94 13.77
N PHE A 62 7.85 8.21 13.42
CA PHE A 62 8.12 8.61 12.05
C PHE A 62 9.44 8.06 11.52
N ALA A 63 10.49 7.95 12.37
CA ALA A 63 11.74 7.35 11.97
C ALA A 63 11.57 5.85 11.64
N LEU A 64 10.93 5.07 12.52
CA LEU A 64 10.65 3.65 12.26
C LEU A 64 9.78 3.45 11.02
N LEU A 65 8.73 4.28 10.87
CA LEU A 65 7.80 4.21 9.75
C LEU A 65 8.52 4.40 8.41
N ASN A 66 9.33 5.46 8.30
CA ASN A 66 9.98 5.80 7.04
C ASN A 66 11.21 4.91 6.75
N VAL A 67 11.91 4.39 7.77
CA VAL A 67 12.92 3.34 7.58
C VAL A 67 12.27 2.08 7.00
N ALA A 68 11.15 1.63 7.58
CA ALA A 68 10.45 0.43 7.09
C ALA A 68 9.91 0.61 5.66
N ILE A 69 9.35 1.77 5.33
CA ILE A 69 8.92 2.09 3.96
C ILE A 69 10.11 2.06 2.99
N SER A 70 11.23 2.68 3.36
CA SER A 70 12.44 2.72 2.54
C SER A 70 12.98 1.32 2.26
N ASP A 71 13.18 0.51 3.31
CA ASP A 71 13.71 -0.85 3.18
C ASP A 71 12.76 -1.73 2.35
N ALA A 72 11.44 -1.56 2.51
CA ALA A 72 10.45 -2.26 1.71
C ALA A 72 10.52 -1.89 0.22
N LEU A 73 10.76 -0.62 -0.11
CA LEU A 73 10.92 -0.16 -1.49
C LEU A 73 12.22 -0.67 -2.13
N VAL A 74 13.32 -0.75 -1.37
CA VAL A 74 14.57 -1.34 -1.87
C VAL A 74 14.38 -2.84 -2.13
N SER A 75 13.88 -3.57 -1.14
CA SER A 75 13.70 -5.03 -1.22
C SER A 75 12.72 -5.45 -2.32
N VAL A 76 11.61 -4.72 -2.49
CA VAL A 76 10.64 -5.05 -3.54
C VAL A 76 11.19 -4.80 -4.94
N MET A 77 12.04 -3.78 -5.13
CA MET A 77 12.65 -3.55 -6.44
C MET A 77 13.62 -4.65 -6.81
N GLU A 78 14.46 -5.10 -5.88
CA GLU A 78 15.31 -6.28 -6.08
C GLU A 78 14.46 -7.50 -6.48
N THR A 79 13.37 -7.75 -5.76
CA THR A 79 12.47 -8.87 -6.01
C THR A 79 11.81 -8.77 -7.40
N LYS A 80 11.37 -7.57 -7.79
CA LYS A 80 10.78 -7.30 -9.12
C LYS A 80 11.73 -7.60 -10.26
N TYR A 81 13.00 -7.20 -10.12
CA TYR A 81 14.00 -7.44 -11.16
C TYR A 81 14.60 -8.85 -11.11
N HIS A 82 14.42 -9.58 -10.01
CA HIS A 82 14.71 -11.01 -9.96
C HIS A 82 13.68 -11.83 -10.78
N TYR A 83 12.38 -11.59 -10.58
CA TYR A 83 11.34 -12.38 -11.25
C TYR A 83 10.91 -11.83 -12.62
N THR A 84 11.02 -10.52 -12.84
CA THR A 84 10.65 -9.84 -14.10
C THR A 84 9.25 -10.20 -14.62
N PHE A 85 8.30 -10.41 -13.72
CA PHE A 85 6.96 -10.89 -14.06
C PHE A 85 6.15 -9.83 -14.84
N TRP A 86 5.41 -10.26 -15.86
CA TRP A 86 4.59 -9.41 -16.73
C TRP A 86 3.43 -8.70 -16.00
N ARG A 87 2.88 -7.67 -16.63
CA ARG A 87 1.72 -6.90 -16.16
C ARG A 87 0.41 -7.46 -16.76
N PRO A 88 -0.77 -7.17 -16.16
CA PRO A 88 -2.04 -7.65 -16.69
C PRO A 88 -2.30 -7.24 -18.14
N GLU A 89 -2.00 -6.00 -18.53
CA GLU A 89 -2.18 -5.54 -19.93
C GLU A 89 -1.34 -6.32 -20.95
N THR A 90 -0.21 -6.90 -20.52
CA THR A 90 0.63 -7.75 -21.38
C THR A 90 0.09 -9.18 -21.43
N ALA A 91 -0.46 -9.66 -20.32
CA ALA A 91 -0.95 -11.03 -20.18
C ALA A 91 -2.36 -11.23 -20.77
N ILE A 92 -3.19 -10.18 -20.79
CA ILE A 92 -4.60 -10.22 -21.19
C ILE A 92 -4.76 -9.54 -22.56
N PRO A 93 -5.08 -10.28 -23.63
CA PRO A 93 -5.26 -9.70 -24.97
C PRO A 93 -6.39 -8.66 -25.01
N GLY A 94 -6.10 -7.48 -25.56
CA GLY A 94 -7.07 -6.39 -25.73
C GLY A 94 -7.45 -5.63 -24.45
N PHE A 95 -6.79 -5.93 -23.33
CA PHE A 95 -7.05 -5.28 -22.05
C PHE A 95 -6.42 -3.90 -21.97
N VAL A 96 -7.17 -2.93 -21.45
CA VAL A 96 -6.67 -1.58 -21.19
C VAL A 96 -6.86 -1.28 -19.70
N PRO A 97 -5.80 -1.11 -18.90
CA PRO A 97 -5.94 -0.85 -17.46
C PRO A 97 -6.60 0.51 -17.19
N LEU A 98 -7.33 0.63 -16.07
CA LEU A 98 -7.93 1.90 -15.66
C LEU A 98 -6.89 2.99 -15.37
N ILE A 99 -5.77 2.61 -14.76
CA ILE A 99 -4.66 3.52 -14.46
C ILE A 99 -3.44 3.12 -15.27
N ALA A 100 -2.61 4.11 -15.60
CA ALA A 100 -1.39 3.86 -16.38
C ALA A 100 -0.47 2.87 -15.66
N THR A 101 -0.04 1.84 -16.39
CA THR A 101 0.89 0.84 -15.85
C THR A 101 2.26 1.47 -15.61
N PRO A 102 2.82 1.36 -14.40
CA PRO A 102 4.17 1.84 -14.14
C PRO A 102 5.24 1.04 -14.90
N CYS A 103 6.31 1.71 -15.33
CA CYS A 103 7.42 1.18 -16.12
C CYS A 103 8.41 0.28 -15.33
N PHE A 104 7.90 -0.71 -14.63
CA PHE A 104 8.67 -1.74 -13.92
C PHE A 104 7.86 -3.05 -13.76
N PRO A 105 8.51 -4.21 -13.51
CA PRO A 105 7.85 -5.52 -13.43
C PRO A 105 6.69 -5.60 -12.43
N GLY A 106 5.75 -6.53 -12.65
CA GLY A 106 4.53 -6.71 -11.85
C GLY A 106 4.79 -7.26 -10.45
N TYR A 107 5.52 -8.38 -10.34
CA TYR A 107 5.59 -9.14 -9.09
C TYR A 107 6.79 -8.77 -8.21
N PRO A 108 6.62 -8.56 -6.89
CA PRO A 108 5.36 -8.32 -6.18
C PRO A 108 5.02 -6.82 -6.17
N SER A 109 3.86 -6.43 -5.65
CA SER A 109 3.41 -5.04 -5.60
C SER A 109 4.27 -4.18 -4.67
N ALA A 110 4.85 -3.10 -5.23
CA ALA A 110 5.60 -2.11 -4.44
C ALA A 110 4.69 -1.32 -3.50
N HIS A 111 3.44 -1.04 -3.92
CA HIS A 111 2.46 -0.38 -3.09
C HIS A 111 2.08 -1.24 -1.89
N ALA A 112 1.83 -2.54 -2.08
CA ALA A 112 1.58 -3.46 -0.99
C ALA A 112 2.80 -3.57 -0.06
N SER A 113 4.00 -3.79 -0.62
CA SER A 113 5.23 -3.95 0.18
C SER A 113 5.50 -2.76 1.09
N ALA A 114 5.48 -1.54 0.54
CA ALA A 114 5.69 -0.34 1.34
C ALA A 114 4.54 -0.11 2.35
N SER A 115 3.29 -0.38 1.95
CA SER A 115 2.14 -0.10 2.80
C SER A 115 1.99 -1.07 3.95
N TYR A 116 2.28 -2.36 3.75
CA TYR A 116 2.25 -3.33 4.83
C TYR A 116 3.47 -3.23 5.76
N ALA A 117 4.60 -2.72 5.28
CA ALA A 117 5.70 -2.33 6.17
C ALA A 117 5.28 -1.16 7.07
N ALA A 118 4.65 -0.14 6.49
CA ALA A 118 4.13 1.01 7.23
C ALA A 118 3.02 0.63 8.22
N GLU A 119 2.05 -0.18 7.78
CA GLU A 119 0.95 -0.71 8.59
C GLU A 119 1.47 -1.47 9.80
N GLU A 120 2.44 -2.36 9.63
CA GLU A 120 2.99 -3.15 10.72
C GLU A 120 3.71 -2.27 11.76
N ILE A 121 4.44 -1.22 11.34
CA ILE A 121 5.02 -0.25 12.26
C ILE A 121 3.92 0.53 12.99
N ALA A 122 2.98 1.11 12.25
CA ALA A 122 1.92 1.94 12.81
C ALA A 122 1.08 1.15 13.82
N ARG A 123 0.69 -0.08 13.48
CA ARG A 123 -0.07 -0.98 14.35
C ARG A 123 0.67 -1.34 15.64
N ARG A 124 1.99 -1.50 15.58
CA ARG A 124 2.82 -1.82 16.76
C ARG A 124 3.03 -0.64 17.70
N ILE A 125 2.88 0.58 17.21
CA ILE A 125 3.07 1.80 18.00
C ILE A 125 1.73 2.28 18.55
N PHE A 126 0.72 2.40 17.69
CA PHE A 126 -0.57 3.05 18.00
C PHE A 126 -1.73 2.03 18.13
N GLY A 127 -1.47 0.73 18.04
CA GLY A 127 -2.50 -0.30 18.09
C GLY A 127 -3.28 -0.50 16.78
N ALA A 128 -4.18 -1.49 16.78
CA ALA A 128 -4.74 -2.07 15.56
C ALA A 128 -6.00 -1.42 14.98
N GLY A 129 -6.68 -0.56 15.73
CA GLY A 129 -7.92 0.08 15.29
C GLY A 129 -8.44 1.06 16.33
N GLY A 130 -9.62 1.63 16.04
CA GLY A 130 -10.17 2.74 16.82
C GLY A 130 -9.58 4.10 16.40
N HIS A 131 -9.03 4.16 15.18
CA HIS A 131 -8.40 5.35 14.62
C HIS A 131 -9.41 6.09 13.74
N SER A 132 -9.44 7.42 13.77
CA SER A 132 -10.20 8.20 12.78
C SER A 132 -9.19 8.83 11.81
N ILE A 133 -9.16 8.31 10.58
CA ILE A 133 -8.17 8.73 9.58
C ILE A 133 -8.90 9.23 8.34
N VAL A 134 -8.58 10.45 7.91
CA VAL A 134 -9.07 11.05 6.67
C VAL A 134 -7.89 11.34 5.75
N LEU A 135 -7.94 10.82 4.52
CA LEU A 135 -6.93 11.04 3.50
C LEU A 135 -7.51 11.82 2.33
N THR A 136 -6.81 12.89 1.96
CA THR A 136 -7.02 13.70 0.78
C THR A 136 -5.67 13.96 0.12
N SER A 137 -5.66 14.31 -1.16
CA SER A 137 -4.41 14.62 -1.86
C SER A 137 -4.64 15.59 -3.01
N PRO A 138 -3.79 16.62 -3.21
CA PRO A 138 -3.94 17.56 -4.32
C PRO A 138 -4.02 16.91 -5.72
N PRO A 139 -3.28 15.83 -6.03
CA PRO A 139 -3.42 15.11 -7.30
C PRO A 139 -4.73 14.32 -7.47
N ALA A 140 -5.49 14.09 -6.39
CA ALA A 140 -6.74 13.32 -6.38
C ALA A 140 -7.90 14.21 -5.93
N VAL A 141 -8.12 15.31 -6.65
CA VAL A 141 -9.14 16.32 -6.35
C VAL A 141 -10.52 15.67 -6.27
N GLY A 142 -11.27 15.98 -5.20
CA GLY A 142 -12.64 15.50 -5.00
C GLY A 142 -12.73 14.11 -4.36
N VAL A 143 -11.62 13.38 -4.23
CA VAL A 143 -11.59 12.08 -3.54
C VAL A 143 -11.20 12.28 -2.07
N THR A 144 -12.07 11.86 -1.17
CA THR A 144 -11.80 11.80 0.27
C THR A 144 -11.98 10.37 0.74
N LEU A 145 -10.94 9.78 1.32
CA LEU A 145 -10.97 8.43 1.84
C LEU A 145 -10.97 8.46 3.38
N THR A 146 -11.82 7.66 4.00
CA THR A 146 -11.98 7.61 5.46
C THR A 146 -11.78 6.18 5.96
N TYR A 147 -11.05 6.04 7.05
CA TYR A 147 -10.66 4.73 7.60
C TYR A 147 -10.75 4.72 9.13
N ASN A 148 -11.13 3.56 9.66
CA ASN A 148 -11.21 3.28 11.09
C ASN A 148 -9.97 2.53 11.64
N SER A 149 -9.09 2.08 10.74
CA SER A 149 -7.86 1.35 11.08
C SER A 149 -6.80 1.45 9.98
N PHE A 150 -5.53 1.27 10.36
CA PHE A 150 -4.43 1.18 9.40
C PHE A 150 -4.58 -0.01 8.43
N LYS A 151 -5.19 -1.10 8.89
CA LYS A 151 -5.44 -2.28 8.07
C LYS A 151 -6.40 -2.00 6.91
N GLU A 152 -7.38 -1.13 7.11
CA GLU A 152 -8.30 -0.73 6.04
C GLU A 152 -7.56 0.05 4.94
N ILE A 153 -6.64 0.95 5.31
CA ILE A 153 -5.78 1.66 4.33
C ILE A 153 -4.99 0.66 3.48
N ALA A 154 -4.30 -0.29 4.11
CA ALA A 154 -3.49 -1.27 3.37
C ALA A 154 -4.34 -2.15 2.43
N ARG A 155 -5.54 -2.56 2.86
CA ARG A 155 -6.47 -3.33 2.02
C ARG A 155 -7.01 -2.53 0.84
N ASP A 156 -7.34 -1.27 1.06
CA ASP A 156 -7.85 -0.42 0.00
C ASP A 156 -6.77 -0.11 -1.05
N ILE A 157 -5.50 -0.04 -0.62
CA ILE A 157 -4.35 0.03 -1.53
C ILE A 157 -4.23 -1.24 -2.36
N ASP A 158 -4.33 -2.44 -1.76
CA ASP A 158 -4.28 -3.70 -2.49
C ASP A 158 -5.37 -3.75 -3.56
N ASP A 159 -6.60 -3.43 -3.17
CA ASP A 159 -7.76 -3.36 -4.05
C ASP A 159 -7.56 -2.34 -5.17
N ALA A 160 -7.09 -1.13 -4.85
CA ALA A 160 -6.82 -0.08 -5.82
C ALA A 160 -5.86 -0.53 -6.93
N ARG A 161 -4.92 -1.43 -6.65
CA ARG A 161 -3.98 -1.93 -7.68
C ARG A 161 -4.63 -2.95 -8.61
N VAL A 162 -5.55 -3.76 -8.09
CA VAL A 162 -6.31 -4.76 -8.85
C VAL A 162 -7.41 -4.09 -9.66
N TYR A 163 -8.23 -3.24 -9.03
CA TYR A 163 -9.25 -2.44 -9.72
C TYR A 163 -8.64 -1.44 -10.70
N GLY A 164 -7.42 -0.97 -10.45
CA GLY A 164 -6.64 -0.17 -11.40
C GLY A 164 -6.16 -0.96 -12.64
N GLY A 165 -6.23 -2.29 -12.61
CA GLY A 165 -5.86 -3.16 -13.73
C GLY A 165 -4.37 -3.39 -13.91
N ILE A 166 -3.52 -3.01 -12.94
CA ILE A 166 -2.06 -3.01 -13.11
C ILE A 166 -1.33 -4.09 -12.32
N HIS A 167 -2.04 -4.83 -11.48
CA HIS A 167 -1.50 -5.95 -10.69
C HIS A 167 -2.51 -7.08 -10.59
N PHE A 168 -2.00 -8.31 -10.50
CA PHE A 168 -2.79 -9.44 -10.06
C PHE A 168 -2.91 -9.46 -8.54
N ARG A 169 -3.90 -10.18 -8.01
CA ARG A 169 -4.10 -10.29 -6.55
C ARG A 169 -2.90 -10.90 -5.85
N PHE A 170 -2.30 -11.96 -6.41
CA PHE A 170 -1.06 -12.54 -5.88
C PHE A 170 0.12 -11.55 -5.80
N ASP A 171 0.18 -10.51 -6.65
CA ASP A 171 1.22 -9.48 -6.53
C ASP A 171 1.03 -8.67 -5.23
N GLN A 172 -0.22 -8.38 -4.87
CA GLN A 172 -0.56 -7.68 -3.62
C GLN A 172 -0.28 -8.57 -2.41
N GLU A 173 -0.75 -9.82 -2.44
CA GLU A 173 -0.60 -10.75 -1.32
C GLU A 173 0.87 -11.04 -1.00
N ALA A 174 1.70 -11.27 -2.03
CA ALA A 174 3.13 -11.46 -1.86
C ALA A 174 3.82 -10.18 -1.36
N GLY A 175 3.45 -9.01 -1.90
CA GLY A 175 3.97 -7.73 -1.42
C GLY A 175 3.58 -7.47 0.03
N ALA A 176 2.37 -7.84 0.44
CA ALA A 176 1.91 -7.72 1.81
C ALA A 176 2.70 -8.59 2.78
N VAL A 177 3.07 -9.81 2.38
CA VAL A 177 3.96 -10.69 3.15
C VAL A 177 5.34 -10.04 3.28
N GLN A 178 5.96 -9.65 2.16
CA GLN A 178 7.28 -9.01 2.14
C GLN A 178 7.31 -7.76 3.03
N GLY A 179 6.33 -6.86 2.88
CA GLY A 179 6.21 -5.63 3.65
C GLY A 179 6.07 -5.89 5.15
N ARG A 180 5.17 -6.80 5.56
CA ARG A 180 4.98 -7.14 6.98
C ARG A 180 6.26 -7.67 7.61
N ASP A 181 7.02 -8.50 6.89
CA ASP A 181 8.23 -9.08 7.45
C ASP A 181 9.35 -8.05 7.62
N ILE A 182 9.46 -7.10 6.68
CA ILE A 182 10.35 -5.94 6.81
C ILE A 182 9.93 -5.05 7.99
N GLY A 183 8.64 -4.71 8.11
CA GLY A 183 8.12 -3.92 9.23
C GLY A 183 8.40 -4.58 10.59
N LYS A 184 8.18 -5.91 10.70
CA LYS A 184 8.53 -6.68 11.90
C LYS A 184 10.03 -6.60 12.20
N TYR A 185 10.88 -6.75 11.18
CA TYR A 185 12.32 -6.72 11.35
C TYR A 185 12.79 -5.34 11.82
N VAL A 186 12.35 -4.28 11.17
CA VAL A 186 12.69 -2.89 11.53
C VAL A 186 12.27 -2.59 12.96
N TYR A 187 11.02 -2.89 13.34
CA TYR A 187 10.54 -2.64 14.70
C TYR A 187 11.35 -3.38 15.77
N LYS A 188 11.76 -4.63 15.50
CA LYS A 188 12.47 -5.48 16.45
C LYS A 188 13.95 -5.14 16.60
N ASN A 189 14.56 -4.46 15.63
CA ASN A 189 16.01 -4.30 15.56
C ASN A 189 16.48 -2.84 15.53
N MET A 190 15.65 -1.91 15.08
CA MET A 190 16.00 -0.49 14.95
C MET A 190 15.38 0.35 16.07
N LEU A 191 16.10 1.40 16.50
CA LEU A 191 15.60 2.41 17.45
C LEU A 191 14.95 1.80 18.70
N ARG A 192 15.60 0.78 19.27
CA ARG A 192 15.17 0.11 20.50
C ARG A 192 15.42 0.99 21.72
N PRO A 193 14.65 0.80 22.81
CA PRO A 193 15.01 1.38 24.09
C PRO A 193 16.46 1.00 24.46
N VAL A 194 17.17 1.92 25.11
CA VAL A 194 18.45 1.59 25.75
C VAL A 194 18.14 0.53 26.81
N GLN A 195 18.77 -0.65 26.69
CA GLN A 195 18.69 -1.65 27.75
C GLN A 195 19.56 -1.16 28.91
N PRO A 196 19.01 -1.09 30.14
CA PRO A 196 19.78 -0.74 31.33
C PRO A 196 20.82 -1.81 31.69
#